data_AF-A0A8J2KDB8-F1
#
_entry.id   AF-A0A8J2KDB8-F1
#
_cell.length_a   1.000
_cell.length_b   1.000
_cell.length_c   1.000
_cell.angle_alpha   90.00
_cell.angle_beta   90.00
_cell.angle_gamma   90.00
#
_symmetry.space_group_name_H-M   'P 1'
#
loop_
_entity.id
_entity.type
_entity.pdbx_description
1 polymer ?
#
loop_
_entity_poly.entity_id
_entity_poly.type
_entity_poly.pdbx_seq_one_letter_code
_entity_poly.pdbx_strand_id
1 'polypeptide(L)'
;MKPYTKQGYMYGGYVLSRKALELLTTQGLKNGSLCRMDSEGSHEIEMGKCLENLGVVAGDTRDNLRRDRFLPFTPENHLIDSRRNQSFEFFTHAYYPQGS
;
A
#
# COMPACT_ATOMS: atom_id res chain seq x y z
N MET A 1 2.65 5.33 14.63
CA MET A 1 2.79 6.51 13.75
C MET A 1 3.05 6.00 12.35
N LYS A 2 2.41 6.55 11.30
CA LYS A 2 2.66 6.15 9.91
C LYS A 2 3.62 7.19 9.29
N PRO A 3 4.91 6.89 9.12
CA PRO A 3 5.92 7.91 8.85
C PRO A 3 5.95 8.40 7.40
N TYR A 4 5.34 7.65 6.45
CA TYR A 4 5.48 7.94 5.03
C TYR A 4 4.25 8.58 4.38
N THR A 5 3.04 8.29 4.90
CA THR A 5 1.77 8.86 4.43
C THR A 5 0.84 9.02 5.62
N LYS A 6 -0.10 9.97 5.56
CA LYS A 6 -1.06 10.18 6.65
C LYS A 6 -2.03 9.00 6.78
N GLN A 7 -2.48 8.46 5.65
CA GLN A 7 -3.42 7.33 5.65
C GLN A 7 -2.74 5.95 5.74
N GLY A 8 -1.43 5.86 5.52
CA GLY A 8 -0.71 4.60 5.32
C GLY A 8 -0.73 4.18 3.86
N TYR A 9 -0.22 2.97 3.59
CA TYR A 9 -0.12 2.44 2.24
C TYR A 9 -0.45 0.94 2.23
N MET A 10 -0.74 0.41 1.05
CA MET A 10 -1.20 -0.97 0.86
C MET A 10 -0.04 -1.83 0.36
N TYR A 11 -0.05 -3.11 0.72
CA TYR A 11 0.90 -4.12 0.25
C TYR A 11 0.21 -5.14 -0.65
N GLY A 12 0.98 -5.79 -1.53
CA GLY A 12 0.54 -6.96 -2.31
C GLY A 12 -0.34 -6.65 -3.52
N GLY A 13 -1.18 -5.62 -3.46
CA GLY A 13 -2.01 -5.21 -4.59
C GLY A 13 -2.94 -4.03 -4.31
N TYR A 14 -3.50 -3.48 -5.38
CA TYR A 14 -4.39 -2.32 -5.33
C TYR A 14 -5.65 -2.57 -6.14
N VAL A 15 -6.79 -2.12 -5.62
CA VAL A 15 -8.03 -1.97 -6.38
C VAL A 15 -8.38 -0.50 -6.37
N LEU A 16 -8.43 0.09 -7.54
CA LEU A 16 -8.71 1.52 -7.71
C LEU A 16 -10.11 1.71 -8.27
N SER A 17 -10.82 2.74 -7.77
CA SER A 17 -12.03 3.21 -8.45
C SER A 17 -11.65 3.73 -9.84
N ARG A 18 -12.65 3.79 -10.74
CA ARG A 18 -12.45 4.35 -12.09
C ARG A 18 -11.80 5.74 -12.03
N LYS A 19 -12.28 6.60 -11.12
CA LYS A 19 -11.76 7.97 -11.00
C LYS A 19 -10.33 8.00 -10.44
N ALA A 20 -10.01 7.16 -9.47
CA ALA A 20 -8.65 7.06 -8.93
C ALA A 20 -7.65 6.61 -10.01
N LEU A 21 -8.01 5.61 -10.82
CA LEU A 21 -7.18 5.15 -11.94
C LEU A 21 -7.00 6.25 -13.01
N GLU A 22 -8.07 6.99 -13.33
CA GLU A 22 -8.00 8.13 -14.25
C GLU A 22 -7.04 9.22 -13.73
N LEU A 23 -7.14 9.61 -12.46
CA LEU A 23 -6.23 10.59 -11.84
C LEU A 23 -4.77 10.11 -11.87
N LEU A 24 -4.55 8.84 -11.49
CA LEU A 24 -3.21 8.24 -11.51
C LEU A 24 -2.58 8.30 -12.90
N THR A 25 -3.31 7.90 -13.93
CA THR A 25 -2.78 7.78 -15.29
C THR A 25 -2.67 9.11 -16.02
N THR A 26 -3.57 10.06 -15.74
CA THR A 26 -3.62 11.34 -16.46
C THR A 26 -2.86 12.46 -15.76
N GLN A 27 -2.71 12.40 -14.43
CA GLN A 27 -2.07 13.44 -13.63
C GLN A 27 -0.84 12.90 -12.89
N GLY A 28 -0.99 11.79 -12.17
CA GLY A 28 0.06 11.24 -11.30
C GLY A 28 1.32 10.83 -12.07
N LEU A 29 1.20 9.81 -12.91
CA LEU A 29 2.31 9.23 -13.69
C LEU A 29 2.88 10.18 -14.77
N LYS A 30 2.32 11.37 -14.93
CA LYS A 30 2.85 12.41 -15.82
C LYS A 30 3.55 13.53 -15.07
N ASN A 31 3.49 13.53 -13.75
CA ASN A 31 4.04 14.58 -12.90
C ASN A 31 4.93 13.99 -11.81
N GLY A 32 6.24 14.10 -12.02
CA GLY A 32 7.27 13.66 -11.08
C GLY A 32 7.19 14.31 -9.69
N SER A 33 6.51 15.46 -9.55
CA SER A 33 6.30 16.10 -8.25
C SER A 33 5.17 15.48 -7.44
N LEU A 34 4.25 14.76 -8.10
CA LEU A 34 3.13 14.07 -7.45
C LEU A 34 3.47 12.61 -7.18
N CYS A 35 4.08 11.95 -8.16
CA CYS A 35 4.41 10.54 -8.13
C CYS A 35 5.86 10.36 -8.57
N ARG A 36 6.66 9.63 -7.80
CA ARG A 36 8.05 9.35 -8.14
C ARG A 36 8.10 8.50 -9.42
N MET A 37 8.99 8.86 -10.35
CA MET A 37 9.07 8.27 -11.70
C MET A 37 10.34 7.46 -11.96
N ASP A 38 11.33 7.54 -11.08
CA ASP A 38 12.50 6.67 -11.15
C ASP A 38 12.17 5.28 -10.57
N SER A 39 13.10 4.34 -10.72
CA SER A 39 12.96 2.97 -10.21
C SER A 39 13.49 2.81 -8.78
N GLU A 40 13.73 3.91 -8.06
CA GLU A 40 14.30 3.87 -6.72
C GLU A 40 13.21 4.08 -5.65
N GLY A 41 13.22 3.25 -4.62
CA GLY A 41 12.29 3.32 -3.49
C GLY A 41 11.33 2.12 -3.43
N SER A 42 10.62 2.01 -2.30
CA SER A 42 9.58 1.00 -2.13
C SER A 42 8.36 1.37 -2.96
N HIS A 43 7.99 0.47 -3.88
CA HIS A 43 6.79 0.59 -4.69
C HIS A 43 5.54 0.85 -3.83
N GLU A 44 5.42 0.20 -2.68
CA GLU A 44 4.28 0.34 -1.78
C GLU A 44 4.19 1.73 -1.15
N ILE A 45 5.33 2.24 -0.69
CA ILE A 45 5.43 3.59 -0.10
C ILE A 45 5.16 4.66 -1.16
N GLU A 46 5.81 4.57 -2.32
CA GLU A 46 5.70 5.60 -3.36
C GLU A 46 4.31 5.62 -4.00
N MET A 47 3.67 4.45 -4.18
CA MET A 47 2.29 4.39 -4.62
C MET A 47 1.33 4.98 -3.59
N GLY A 48 1.56 4.73 -2.30
CA GLY A 48 0.80 5.36 -1.21
C GLY A 48 0.89 6.88 -1.23
N LYS A 49 2.11 7.43 -1.35
CA LYS A 49 2.35 8.88 -1.44
C LYS A 49 1.69 9.48 -2.68
N CYS A 50 1.86 8.83 -3.84
CA CYS A 50 1.28 9.26 -5.11
C CYS A 50 -0.25 9.38 -5.03
N LEU A 51 -0.91 8.34 -4.50
CA LEU A 51 -2.37 8.35 -4.35
C LEU A 51 -2.83 9.40 -3.33
N GLU A 52 -2.13 9.57 -2.20
CA GLU A 52 -2.44 10.62 -1.21
C GLU A 52 -2.28 12.03 -1.81
N ASN A 53 -1.21 12.28 -2.59
CA ASN A 53 -0.97 13.55 -3.29
C ASN A 53 -2.05 13.86 -4.34
N LEU A 54 -2.61 12.82 -4.98
CA LEU A 54 -3.73 12.94 -5.92
C LEU A 54 -5.09 13.11 -5.22
N GLY A 55 -5.13 13.14 -3.88
CA GLY A 55 -6.36 13.22 -3.10
C GLY A 55 -7.19 11.92 -3.12
N VAL A 56 -6.58 10.79 -3.47
CA VAL A 56 -7.24 9.48 -3.46
C VAL A 56 -7.24 8.94 -2.03
N VAL A 57 -8.43 8.82 -1.47
CA VAL A 57 -8.64 8.29 -0.11
C VAL A 57 -8.52 6.77 -0.13
N ALA A 58 -7.68 6.22 0.76
CA ALA A 58 -7.60 4.79 0.98
C ALA A 58 -8.85 4.27 1.72
N GLY A 59 -9.48 3.24 1.15
CA GLY A 59 -10.70 2.61 1.68
C GLY A 59 -10.48 1.22 2.26
N ASP A 60 -11.53 0.64 2.87
CA ASP A 60 -11.45 -0.73 3.39
C ASP A 60 -11.39 -1.77 2.28
N THR A 61 -10.29 -2.52 2.21
CA THR A 61 -10.01 -3.49 1.14
C THR A 61 -10.06 -4.92 1.65
N ARG A 62 -10.37 -5.16 2.92
CA ARG A 62 -10.49 -6.51 3.49
C ARG A 62 -11.78 -7.20 3.05
N ASP A 63 -11.84 -8.51 3.23
CA ASP A 63 -13.07 -9.27 3.00
C ASP A 63 -14.12 -8.99 4.09
N ASN A 64 -15.30 -9.62 3.96
CA ASN A 64 -16.39 -9.50 4.92
C ASN A 64 -16.04 -10.00 6.34
N LEU A 65 -14.96 -10.78 6.48
CA LEU A 65 -14.42 -11.27 7.74
C LEU A 65 -13.23 -10.43 8.25
N ARG A 66 -12.97 -9.26 7.63
CA ARG A 66 -11.84 -8.36 7.94
C ARG A 66 -10.47 -9.01 7.71
N ARG A 67 -10.35 -9.93 6.75
CA ARG A 67 -9.08 -10.53 6.34
C ARG A 67 -8.52 -9.85 5.10
N ASP A 68 -7.20 -9.77 5.00
CA ASP A 68 -6.54 -9.23 3.82
C ASP A 68 -6.80 -10.08 2.58
N ARG A 69 -7.04 -9.42 1.44
CA ARG A 69 -7.27 -10.06 0.13
C ARG A 69 -6.02 -10.11 -0.76
N PHE A 70 -5.03 -9.27 -0.46
CA PHE A 70 -3.75 -9.24 -1.17
C PHE A 70 -2.63 -9.56 -0.19
N LEU A 71 -2.02 -10.72 -0.37
CA LEU A 71 -0.98 -11.23 0.53
C LEU A 71 0.39 -11.07 -0.17
N PRO A 72 1.29 -10.20 0.32
CA PRO A 72 2.54 -9.88 -0.37
C PRO A 72 3.64 -10.93 -0.22
N PHE A 73 3.45 -11.91 0.66
CA PHE A 73 4.42 -12.98 0.95
C PHE A 73 3.93 -14.35 0.49
N THR A 74 4.84 -15.30 0.37
CA THR A 74 4.51 -16.68 0.01
C THR A 74 3.60 -17.33 1.07
N PRO A 75 2.76 -18.31 0.70
CA PRO A 75 1.88 -18.99 1.66
C PRO A 75 2.61 -19.51 2.90
N GLU A 76 3.83 -20.04 2.76
CA GLU A 76 4.64 -20.53 3.88
C GLU A 76 4.95 -19.43 4.89
N ASN A 77 5.15 -18.19 4.43
CA ASN A 77 5.39 -17.03 5.30
C ASN A 77 4.15 -16.58 6.07
N HIS A 78 2.94 -16.98 5.65
CA HIS A 78 1.70 -16.72 6.38
C HIS A 78 1.28 -17.88 7.29
N LEU A 79 1.80 -19.08 7.04
CA LEU A 79 1.45 -20.29 7.79
C LEU A 79 2.48 -20.63 8.88
N ILE A 80 3.75 -20.29 8.66
CA ILE A 80 4.85 -20.65 9.55
C ILE A 80 5.29 -19.40 10.31
N ASP A 81 4.99 -19.36 11.61
CA ASP A 81 5.34 -18.30 12.57
C ASP A 81 6.86 -18.17 12.82
N SER A 82 7.70 -18.83 12.02
CA SER A 82 9.15 -18.92 12.22
C SER A 82 9.94 -17.74 11.69
N ARG A 83 9.29 -16.71 11.14
CA ARG A 83 9.97 -15.49 10.66
C ARG A 83 9.29 -14.21 11.12
N ARG A 84 9.44 -13.93 12.42
CA ARG A 84 9.38 -12.58 13.06
C ARG A 84 10.34 -11.53 12.45
N ASN A 85 10.90 -11.80 11.27
CA ASN A 85 11.78 -10.94 10.48
C ASN A 85 11.11 -10.45 9.18
N GLN A 86 9.80 -10.65 9.01
CA GLN A 86 9.05 -9.88 8.01
C GLN A 86 9.20 -8.38 8.34
N SER A 87 9.44 -7.56 7.31
CA SER A 87 9.89 -6.17 7.42
C SER A 87 9.06 -5.40 8.43
N PHE A 88 9.70 -4.80 9.45
CA PHE A 88 9.06 -3.97 10.49
C PHE A 88 8.02 -3.00 9.91
N GLU A 89 8.28 -2.46 8.71
CA GLU A 89 7.39 -1.57 7.98
C GLU A 89 6.02 -2.18 7.61
N PHE A 90 5.98 -3.46 7.21
CA PHE A 90 4.72 -4.16 6.91
C PHE A 90 3.82 -4.23 8.15
N PHE A 91 4.42 -4.51 9.32
CA PHE A 91 3.66 -4.64 10.56
C PHE A 91 3.26 -3.32 11.21
N THR A 92 4.04 -2.26 11.01
CA THR A 92 3.89 -1.01 11.77
C THR A 92 3.37 0.18 10.96
N HIS A 93 3.52 0.17 9.62
CA HIS A 93 3.25 1.34 8.78
C HIS A 93 2.19 1.10 7.69
N ALA A 94 1.72 -0.14 7.52
CA ALA A 94 0.64 -0.48 6.61
C ALA A 94 -0.69 0.23 6.97
N TYR A 95 -1.61 0.29 6.00
CA TYR A 95 -2.93 0.91 6.21
C TYR A 95 -3.69 0.27 7.38
N TYR A 96 -3.70 -1.06 7.47
CA TYR A 96 -4.13 -1.81 8.67
C TYR A 96 -2.91 -2.23 9.50
N PRO A 97 -3.00 -2.20 10.84
CA PRO A 97 -2.02 -2.88 11.69
C PRO A 97 -2.00 -4.36 11.31
N GLN A 98 -0.82 -4.91 11.06
CA GLN A 98 -0.66 -6.33 10.86
C GLN A 98 -0.15 -6.91 12.18
N GLY A 99 -0.99 -7.70 12.85
CA GLY A 99 -0.72 -8.23 14.18
C GLY A 99 -1.99 -8.37 15.01
N SER A 100 -2.29 -9.60 15.39
CA SER A 100 -3.20 -9.98 16.47
C SER A 100 -2.68 -9.48 17.82
#